data_AF-A0A2V7SZW6-F1
#
_entry.id   AF-A0A2V7SZW6-F1
#
_cell.length_a   1.000
_cell.length_b   1.000
_cell.length_c   1.000
_cell.angle_alpha   90.00
_cell.angle_beta   90.00
_cell.angle_gamma   90.00
#
_symmetry.space_group_name_H-M   'P 1'
#
loop_
_entity.id
_entity.type
_entity.pdbx_description
1 polymer ?
#
loop_
_entity_poly.entity_id
_entity_poly.type
_entity_poly.pdbx_seq_one_letter_code
_entity_poly.pdbx_strand_id
1 'polypeptide(L)'
;MANSYEIPHPTEAPMAIWSTLKGELDKAGRAAQSALDEGKLRLEQHRAKQRAEAAAASLGYAVYRARVGGGELETERYSVLAANLASAEAEVARLEREIASKGQPASDTPPV
;
A
#
# COMPACT_ATOMS: atom_id res chain seq x y z
N MET A 1 43.47 -36.93 37.80
CA MET A 1 42.71 -35.74 37.37
C MET A 1 43.45 -35.15 36.17
N ALA A 2 43.03 -35.48 34.95
CA ALA A 2 43.53 -34.84 33.73
C ALA A 2 42.41 -33.92 33.24
N ASN A 3 42.66 -32.61 33.28
CA ASN A 3 41.73 -31.59 32.83
C ASN A 3 41.93 -31.41 31.31
N SER A 4 41.03 -31.97 30.52
CA SER A 4 40.98 -31.76 29.07
C SER A 4 40.55 -30.33 28.80
N TYR A 5 41.49 -29.48 28.39
CA TYR A 5 41.17 -28.15 27.88
C TYR A 5 40.71 -28.32 26.42
N GLU A 6 39.40 -28.35 26.19
CA GLU A 6 38.84 -28.23 24.85
C GLU A 6 39.26 -26.87 24.28
N ILE A 7 40.12 -26.93 23.26
CA ILE A 7 40.47 -25.75 22.45
C ILE A 7 39.22 -25.43 21.63
N PRO A 8 38.59 -24.24 21.77
CA PRO A 8 37.50 -23.88 20.90
C PRO A 8 38.01 -23.86 19.45
N HIS A 9 37.41 -24.69 18.60
CA HIS A 9 37.84 -24.83 17.22
C HIS A 9 37.65 -23.50 16.46
N PRO A 10 38.65 -23.02 15.70
CA PRO A 10 38.62 -21.73 15.00
C PRO A 10 37.58 -21.65 13.86
N THR A 11 36.83 -22.73 13.62
CA THR A 11 35.76 -22.82 12.62
C THR A 11 34.44 -22.17 13.05
N GLU A 12 34.20 -21.91 14.35
CA GLU A 12 32.93 -21.35 14.83
C GLU A 12 32.79 -19.83 14.60
N ALA A 13 33.85 -19.05 14.82
CA ALA A 13 33.83 -17.60 14.64
C ALA A 13 33.54 -17.13 13.20
N PRO A 14 34.17 -17.68 12.14
CA PRO A 14 33.85 -17.27 10.77
C PRO A 14 32.41 -17.67 10.39
N MET A 15 31.93 -18.85 10.82
CA MET A 15 30.55 -19.27 10.59
C MET A 15 29.53 -18.35 11.29
N ALA A 16 29.84 -17.88 12.50
CA ALA A 16 29.00 -16.92 13.22
C ALA A 16 28.89 -15.59 12.46
N ILE A 17 30.00 -15.03 11.98
CA ILE A 17 30.01 -13.77 11.21
C ILE A 17 29.21 -13.91 9.92
N TRP A 18 29.39 -15.01 9.17
CA TRP A 18 28.63 -15.28 7.96
C TRP A 18 27.13 -15.46 8.22
N SER A 19 26.76 -16.12 9.32
CA SER A 19 25.37 -16.31 9.70
C SER A 19 24.66 -14.99 10.05
N THR A 20 25.36 -14.10 10.76
CA THR A 20 24.85 -12.76 11.10
C THR A 20 24.67 -11.91 9.85
N LEU A 21 25.66 -11.89 8.94
CA LEU A 21 25.57 -11.16 7.68
C LEU A 21 24.38 -11.65 6.84
N LYS A 22 24.18 -12.97 6.74
CA LYS A 22 23.03 -13.55 6.05
C LYS A 22 21.71 -13.10 6.70
N GLY A 23 21.63 -13.14 8.03
CA GLY A 23 20.45 -12.69 8.77
C GLY A 23 20.13 -11.21 8.55
N GLU A 24 21.14 -10.35 8.50
CA GLU A 24 20.97 -8.92 8.21
C GLU A 24 20.56 -8.67 6.75
N LEU A 25 21.14 -9.38 5.79
CA LEU A 25 20.76 -9.31 4.38
C LEU A 25 19.31 -9.76 4.18
N ASP A 26 18.89 -10.86 4.83
CA ASP A 26 17.52 -11.36 4.76
C ASP A 26 16.53 -10.36 5.37
N LYS A 27 16.91 -9.69 6.48
CA LYS A 27 16.10 -8.62 7.10
C LYS A 27 15.99 -7.41 6.16
N ALA A 28 17.10 -6.97 5.57
CA ALA A 28 17.13 -5.87 4.63
C ALA A 28 16.28 -6.19 3.37
N GLY A 29 16.37 -7.41 2.86
CA GLY A 29 15.58 -7.88 1.71
C GLY A 29 14.08 -7.87 2.00
N ARG A 30 13.66 -8.35 3.18
CA ARG A 30 12.25 -8.27 3.60
C ARG A 30 11.77 -6.83 3.75
N ALA A 31 12.57 -5.97 4.38
CA ALA A 31 12.23 -4.56 4.55
C ALA A 31 12.09 -3.83 3.19
N ALA A 32 13.01 -4.09 2.26
CA ALA A 32 12.94 -3.55 0.91
C ALA A 32 11.69 -4.03 0.16
N GLN A 33 11.35 -5.32 0.26
CA GLN A 33 10.14 -5.86 -0.36
C GLN A 33 8.87 -5.21 0.21
N SER A 34 8.78 -5.08 1.53
CA SER A 34 7.65 -4.41 2.20
C SER A 34 7.51 -2.95 1.75
N ALA A 35 8.60 -2.21 1.65
CA ALA A 35 8.59 -0.82 1.17
C ALA A 35 8.16 -0.72 -0.30
N LEU A 36 8.58 -1.65 -1.16
CA LEU A 36 8.16 -1.72 -2.56
C LEU A 36 6.66 -1.99 -2.70
N ASP A 37 6.14 -2.94 -1.92
CA ASP A 37 4.72 -3.30 -1.97
C ASP A 37 3.84 -2.16 -1.44
N GLU A 38 4.27 -1.47 -0.39
CA GLU A 38 3.62 -0.25 0.07
C GLU A 38 3.67 0.87 -0.98
N GLY A 39 4.82 1.05 -1.64
CA GLY A 39 4.99 2.04 -2.71
C GLY A 39 4.05 1.81 -3.89
N LYS A 40 3.88 0.54 -4.32
CA LYS A 40 2.92 0.16 -5.36
C LYS A 40 1.49 0.50 -4.95
N LEU A 41 1.11 0.17 -3.72
CA LEU A 41 -0.24 0.39 -3.23
C LEU A 41 -0.58 1.90 -3.12
N ARG A 42 0.37 2.72 -2.65
CA ARG A 42 0.23 4.18 -2.63
C ARG A 42 0.10 4.77 -4.04
N LEU A 43 0.85 4.24 -5.01
CA LEU A 43 0.74 4.66 -6.41
C LEU A 43 -0.62 4.30 -7.00
N GLU A 44 -1.14 3.11 -6.72
CA GLU A 44 -2.47 2.68 -7.13
C GLU A 44 -3.56 3.56 -6.53
N GLN A 45 -3.46 3.90 -5.24
CA GLN A 45 -4.35 4.84 -4.57
C GLN A 45 -4.33 6.20 -5.28
N HIS A 46 -3.15 6.74 -5.57
CA HIS A 46 -3.03 8.01 -6.27
C HIS A 46 -3.71 7.97 -7.66
N ARG A 47 -3.49 6.90 -8.43
CA ARG A 47 -4.16 6.70 -9.73
C ARG A 47 -5.68 6.53 -9.60
N ALA A 48 -6.17 5.91 -8.53
CA ALA A 48 -7.60 5.81 -8.26
C ALA A 48 -8.20 7.18 -7.94
N LYS A 49 -7.52 8.01 -7.14
CA LYS A 49 -7.94 9.39 -6.85
C LYS A 49 -8.04 10.23 -8.11
N GLN A 50 -7.04 10.16 -8.99
CA GLN A 50 -7.08 10.84 -10.29
C GLN A 50 -8.28 10.41 -11.16
N ARG A 51 -8.65 9.12 -11.13
CA ARG A 51 -9.83 8.62 -11.85
C ARG A 51 -11.14 9.16 -11.25
N ALA A 52 -11.24 9.20 -9.92
CA ALA A 52 -12.40 9.77 -9.24
C ALA A 52 -12.56 11.27 -9.53
N GLU A 53 -11.46 12.03 -9.47
CA GLU A 53 -11.44 13.45 -9.82
C GLU A 53 -11.85 13.69 -11.28
N ALA A 54 -11.34 12.88 -12.22
CA ALA A 54 -11.72 12.98 -13.63
C ALA A 54 -13.21 12.65 -13.85
N ALA A 55 -13.76 11.66 -13.15
CA ALA A 55 -15.18 11.32 -13.20
C ALA A 55 -16.06 12.44 -12.63
N ALA A 56 -15.65 13.02 -11.49
CA ALA A 56 -16.32 14.16 -10.87
C ALA A 56 -16.32 15.38 -11.78
N ALA A 57 -15.16 15.71 -12.37
CA ALA A 57 -15.04 16.80 -13.34
C ALA A 57 -15.93 16.58 -14.56
N SER A 58 -16.01 15.34 -15.06
CA SER A 58 -16.87 14.98 -16.20
C SER A 58 -18.36 15.17 -15.89
N LEU A 59 -18.82 14.69 -14.73
CA LEU A 59 -20.20 14.89 -14.28
C LEU A 59 -20.50 16.38 -14.06
N GLY A 60 -19.64 17.08 -13.33
CA GLY A 60 -19.79 18.50 -13.02
C GLY A 60 -19.84 19.36 -14.29
N TYR A 61 -18.95 19.08 -15.26
CA TYR A 61 -18.94 19.78 -16.54
C TYR A 61 -20.23 19.52 -17.34
N ALA A 62 -20.71 18.28 -17.38
CA ALA A 62 -21.94 17.94 -18.09
C ALA A 62 -23.16 18.66 -17.50
N VAL A 63 -23.28 18.69 -16.17
CA VAL A 63 -24.34 19.42 -15.46
C VAL A 63 -24.23 20.92 -15.71
N TYR A 64 -23.03 21.49 -15.57
CA TYR A 64 -22.78 22.91 -15.83
C TYR A 64 -23.19 23.29 -17.27
N ARG A 65 -22.78 22.50 -18.27
CA ARG A 65 -23.11 22.75 -19.67
C ARG A 65 -24.62 22.71 -19.94
N ALA A 66 -25.34 21.76 -19.35
CA ALA A 66 -26.79 21.68 -19.47
C ALA A 66 -27.47 22.93 -18.89
N ARG A 67 -27.02 23.37 -17.71
CA ARG A 67 -27.53 24.58 -17.04
C ARG A 67 -27.28 25.85 -17.84
N VAL A 68 -26.08 26.02 -18.41
CA VAL A 68 -25.76 27.15 -19.31
C VAL A 68 -26.62 27.11 -20.57
N GLY A 69 -26.99 25.94 -21.06
CA GLY A 69 -27.92 25.76 -22.18
C GLY A 69 -29.39 26.01 -21.84
N GLY A 70 -29.72 26.39 -20.59
CA GLY A 70 -31.09 26.64 -20.15
C GLY A 70 -31.90 25.36 -19.86
N GLY A 71 -31.24 24.21 -19.76
CA GLY A 71 -31.86 22.92 -19.50
C GLY A 71 -31.25 22.17 -18.32
N GLU A 72 -31.67 20.92 -18.17
CA GLU A 72 -31.09 19.99 -17.21
C GLU A 72 -30.40 18.84 -17.94
N LEU A 73 -29.45 18.21 -17.26
CA LEU A 73 -28.77 17.04 -17.82
C LEU A 73 -29.79 15.90 -17.92
N GLU A 74 -29.84 15.26 -19.08
CA GLU A 74 -30.69 14.10 -19.32
C GLU A 74 -30.47 13.03 -18.24
N THR A 75 -31.56 12.45 -17.73
CA THR A 75 -31.54 11.52 -16.59
C THR A 75 -30.66 10.31 -16.85
N GLU A 76 -30.74 9.68 -18.02
CA GLU A 76 -29.92 8.51 -18.34
C GLU A 76 -28.42 8.86 -18.32
N ARG A 77 -28.07 9.98 -18.96
CA ARG A 77 -26.69 10.48 -18.99
C ARG A 77 -26.17 10.86 -17.60
N TYR A 78 -27.02 11.45 -16.77
CA TYR A 78 -26.68 11.73 -15.37
C TYR A 78 -26.40 10.42 -14.63
N SER A 79 -27.29 9.43 -14.73
CA SER A 79 -27.16 8.12 -14.07
C SER A 79 -25.84 7.43 -14.43
N VAL A 80 -25.46 7.41 -15.71
CA VAL A 80 -24.19 6.82 -16.15
C VAL A 80 -22.99 7.54 -15.56
N LEU A 81 -22.95 8.87 -15.61
CA LEU A 81 -21.83 9.66 -15.08
C LEU A 81 -21.72 9.56 -13.56
N ALA A 82 -22.86 9.54 -12.86
CA ALA A 82 -22.92 9.36 -11.42
C ALA A 82 -22.46 7.95 -11.02
N ALA A 83 -22.88 6.90 -11.74
CA ALA A 83 -22.43 5.53 -11.50
C ALA A 83 -20.91 5.37 -11.71
N ASN A 84 -20.34 6.03 -12.72
CA ASN A 84 -18.91 6.04 -12.96
C ASN A 84 -18.14 6.72 -11.81
N LEU A 85 -18.63 7.86 -11.32
CA LEU A 85 -18.05 8.53 -10.15
C LEU A 85 -18.12 7.64 -8.91
N ALA A 86 -19.30 7.08 -8.59
CA ALA A 86 -19.48 6.21 -7.45
C ALA A 86 -18.56 4.97 -7.50
N SER A 87 -18.37 4.39 -8.68
CA SER A 87 -17.45 3.26 -8.88
C SER A 87 -15.99 3.65 -8.64
N ALA A 88 -15.58 4.84 -9.09
CA ALA A 88 -14.23 5.34 -8.87
C ALA A 88 -13.98 5.66 -7.38
N GLU A 89 -14.94 6.26 -6.70
CA GLU A 89 -14.88 6.55 -5.25
C GLU A 89 -14.82 5.25 -4.42
N ALA A 90 -15.59 4.23 -4.80
CA ALA A 90 -15.56 2.93 -4.14
C ALA A 90 -14.16 2.28 -4.22
N GLU A 91 -13.47 2.42 -5.35
CA GLU A 91 -12.12 1.91 -5.53
C GLU A 91 -11.09 2.68 -4.68
N VAL A 92 -11.22 4.01 -4.59
CA VAL A 92 -10.41 4.83 -3.68
C VAL A 92 -10.59 4.34 -2.24
N ALA A 93 -11.83 4.18 -1.80
CA ALA A 93 -12.15 3.71 -0.45
C ALA A 93 -11.66 2.27 -0.17
N ARG A 94 -11.64 1.41 -1.18
CA ARG A 94 -11.05 0.06 -1.08
C ARG A 94 -9.55 0.14 -0.84
N LEU A 95 -8.82 0.92 -1.65
CA LEU A 95 -7.38 1.09 -1.54
C LEU A 95 -6.97 1.78 -0.24
N GLU A 96 -7.76 2.76 0.24
CA GLU A 96 -7.54 3.41 1.53
C GLU A 96 -7.64 2.43 2.70
N ARG A 97 -8.63 1.52 2.68
CA ARG A 97 -8.73 0.45 3.67
C ARG A 97 -7.58 -0.54 3.59
N GLU A 98 -7.13 -0.88 2.38
CA GLU A 98 -6.00 -1.78 2.18
C GLU A 98 -4.70 -1.19 2.72
N ILE A 99 -4.44 0.10 2.45
CA ILE A 99 -3.29 0.83 3.01
C ILE A 99 -3.37 0.88 4.53
N ALA A 100 -4.54 1.23 5.10
CA ALA A 100 -4.72 1.28 6.54
C ALA A 100 -4.45 -0.09 7.21
N SER A 101 -4.89 -1.18 6.59
CA SER A 101 -4.65 -2.54 7.09
C SER A 101 -3.17 -2.95 7.10
N LYS A 102 -2.38 -2.43 6.16
CA LYS A 102 -0.94 -2.72 6.03
C LYS A 102 -0.07 -1.74 6.83
N GLY A 103 -0.58 -0.53 7.09
CA GLY A 103 0.09 0.52 7.86
C GLY A 103 -0.09 0.40 9.37
N GLN A 104 -0.90 -0.55 9.86
CA GLN A 104 -1.02 -0.85 11.29
C GLN A 104 0.18 -1.73 11.70
N PRO A 105 1.16 -1.22 12.48
CA PRO A 105 2.10 -2.12 13.14
C PRO A 105 1.30 -3.00 14.10
N ALA A 106 1.62 -4.30 14.13
CA ALA A 106 1.19 -5.17 15.21
C ALA A 106 1.51 -4.45 16.52
N SER A 107 0.51 -4.21 17.36
CA SER A 107 0.71 -3.60 18.66
C SER A 107 1.65 -4.49 19.46
N ASP A 108 2.93 -4.11 19.50
CA ASP A 108 3.94 -4.63 20.42
C ASP A 108 3.45 -4.32 21.84
N THR A 109 2.67 -5.25 22.39
CA THR A 109 2.49 -5.37 23.84
C THR A 109 3.49 -6.42 24.28
N PRO A 110 4.63 -6.03 24.87
CA PRO A 110 5.56 -7.02 25.41
C PRO A 110 4.87 -7.78 26.56
N PRO A 111 5.00 -9.11 26.65
CA PRO A 111 4.52 -9.83 27.82
C PRO A 111 5.34 -9.39 29.04
N VAL A 112 4.63 -9.05 30.11
CA VAL A 112 5.16 -8.82 31.47
C VAL A 112 5.68 -10.10 32.10
#